data_AF-T2GAT9-F1
#
_entry.id   AF-T2GAT9-F1
#
_cell.length_a   1.000
_cell.length_b   1.000
_cell.length_c   1.000
_cell.angle_alpha   90.00
_cell.angle_beta   90.00
_cell.angle_gamma   90.00
#
_symmetry.space_group_name_H-M   'P 1'
#
loop_
_entity.id
_entity.type
_entity.pdbx_description
1 polymer ?
#
loop_
_entity_poly.entity_id
_entity_poly.type
_entity_poly.pdbx_seq_one_letter_code
_entity_poly.pdbx_strand_id
1 'polypeptide(L)'
;MPEPQPDFAAQRCTCEDWTRRRARFMPDDPRRCCAHLVQGYLESPGRLPPGLVRHAHRLAWFAGEAEGFPVTRQILALTLPGGQPCEAYVPWNEADPWIAVMADGVRAAFHRTQRQWREGHMPPEPLRAEVEAALGRALALHKEVPRERSARTPAGLDDLVPPVPPVPSDLAAPPPAPVGTVEAGETAGAVEKDETARKAEREAAREAEDATGHSSAPPPRFHLGDPAAAPAQAGGTQGLSPWKVAVVVLALVAVLGAGYAVISRGPPLELAMSPLPVTPVTPVTPVTPAAVPAAGNLPVPAAIPPAPARPAPPPGPEQSGSALPLSEQPPATVQTRHLPALPGPGMPDDARQARAMRAFMVEQPGARLYVLSWDVPGGRVELVANLAREVLVRATIRPDGKTVAAVYDGYVLERLALAELGKTLAATSAGEHPPRMEEFFTD
;
A
#
# COMPACT_ATOMS: atom_id res chain seq x y z
N MET A 1 33.24 -2.45 -1.26
CA MET A 1 32.01 -3.25 -1.02
C MET A 1 31.86 -4.18 -2.22
N PRO A 2 31.59 -5.48 -2.03
CA PRO A 2 31.32 -6.37 -3.15
C PRO A 2 30.11 -5.86 -3.95
N GLU A 3 30.13 -6.09 -5.26
CA GLU A 3 29.04 -5.69 -6.15
C GLU A 3 27.75 -6.44 -5.79
N PRO A 4 26.58 -5.77 -5.79
CA PRO A 4 25.30 -6.44 -5.56
C PRO A 4 25.04 -7.57 -6.55
N GLN A 5 24.69 -8.75 -6.04
CA GLN A 5 24.37 -9.94 -6.85
C GLN A 5 22.88 -10.27 -6.68
N PRO A 6 22.01 -9.91 -7.65
CA PRO A 6 20.62 -10.29 -7.63
C PRO A 6 20.43 -11.75 -8.11
N ASP A 7 19.68 -12.53 -7.34
CA ASP A 7 19.12 -13.81 -7.73
C ASP A 7 17.63 -13.61 -8.05
N PHE A 8 17.32 -13.50 -9.33
CA PHE A 8 15.96 -13.24 -9.83
C PHE A 8 15.01 -14.41 -9.60
N ALA A 9 15.52 -15.65 -9.60
CA ALA A 9 14.68 -16.83 -9.39
C ALA A 9 14.24 -16.93 -7.91
N ALA A 10 15.17 -16.69 -6.98
CA ALA A 10 14.86 -16.68 -5.55
C ALA A 10 14.31 -15.34 -5.03
N GLN A 11 14.30 -14.31 -5.88
CA GLN A 11 13.96 -12.93 -5.53
C GLN A 11 14.79 -12.41 -4.34
N ARG A 12 16.11 -12.61 -4.44
CA ARG A 12 17.09 -12.23 -3.42
C ARG A 12 18.13 -11.28 -4.01
N CYS A 13 18.76 -10.48 -3.16
CA CYS A 13 19.87 -9.63 -3.56
C CYS A 13 20.83 -9.49 -2.39
N THR A 14 22.12 -9.34 -2.65
CA THR A 14 23.13 -9.12 -1.61
C THR A 14 23.27 -7.65 -1.20
N CYS A 15 22.52 -6.73 -1.81
CA CYS A 15 22.61 -5.31 -1.44
C CYS A 15 22.06 -5.03 -0.03
N GLU A 16 22.61 -4.00 0.61
CA GLU A 16 22.24 -3.62 1.98
C GLU A 16 20.75 -3.31 2.14
N ASP A 17 20.15 -2.62 1.17
CA ASP A 17 18.71 -2.33 1.16
C ASP A 17 17.88 -3.63 1.22
N TRP A 18 18.27 -4.64 0.45
CA TRP A 18 17.57 -5.92 0.45
C TRP A 18 17.72 -6.61 1.79
N THR A 19 18.97 -6.79 2.25
CA THR A 19 19.29 -7.52 3.48
C THR A 19 18.65 -6.89 4.71
N ARG A 20 18.70 -5.56 4.84
CA ARG A 20 18.18 -4.85 6.02
C ARG A 20 16.68 -4.60 5.99
N ARG A 21 16.11 -4.27 4.82
CA ARG A 21 14.75 -3.70 4.75
C ARG A 21 13.74 -4.59 4.03
N ARG A 22 14.19 -5.45 3.10
CA ARG A 22 13.28 -6.13 2.15
C ARG A 22 13.20 -7.63 2.30
N ALA A 23 14.24 -8.27 2.84
CA ALA A 23 14.31 -9.73 3.02
C ALA A 23 13.13 -10.31 3.82
N ARG A 24 12.52 -9.50 4.69
CA ARG A 24 11.34 -9.85 5.50
C ARG A 24 10.03 -9.96 4.74
N PHE A 25 9.93 -9.40 3.53
CA PHE A 25 8.70 -9.48 2.74
C PHE A 25 8.61 -10.84 2.02
N MET A 26 7.38 -11.29 1.76
CA MET A 26 7.13 -12.55 1.04
C MET A 26 7.68 -12.47 -0.39
N PRO A 27 8.08 -13.61 -1.01
CA PRO A 27 8.58 -13.62 -2.38
C PRO A 27 7.70 -12.87 -3.37
N ASP A 28 6.37 -13.04 -3.33
CA ASP A 28 5.47 -12.38 -4.29
C ASP A 28 5.07 -10.94 -3.91
N ASP A 29 5.71 -10.35 -2.90
CA ASP A 29 5.44 -8.98 -2.49
C ASP A 29 6.35 -8.00 -3.24
N PRO A 30 5.83 -7.03 -4.00
CA PRO A 30 6.67 -6.10 -4.76
C PRO A 30 7.61 -5.29 -3.86
N ARG A 31 7.27 -5.07 -2.57
CA ARG A 31 8.14 -4.39 -1.59
C ARG A 31 9.45 -5.14 -1.34
N ARG A 32 9.53 -6.42 -1.69
CA ARG A 32 10.76 -7.21 -1.65
C ARG A 32 11.80 -6.78 -2.69
N CYS A 33 11.38 -6.10 -3.76
CA CYS A 33 12.22 -5.77 -4.90
C CYS A 33 13.06 -4.50 -4.64
N CYS A 34 14.37 -4.67 -4.39
CA CYS A 34 15.34 -3.56 -4.36
C CYS A 34 15.61 -3.02 -5.78
N ALA A 35 16.32 -1.90 -5.89
CA ALA A 35 16.65 -1.29 -7.18
C ALA A 35 17.28 -2.28 -8.17
N HIS A 36 18.20 -3.15 -7.70
CA HIS A 36 18.85 -4.15 -8.55
C HIS A 36 17.87 -5.22 -9.07
N LEU A 37 16.94 -5.68 -8.23
CA LEU A 37 15.92 -6.65 -8.66
C LEU A 37 14.95 -6.03 -9.67
N VAL A 38 14.49 -4.80 -9.38
CA VAL A 38 13.58 -4.06 -10.26
C VAL A 38 14.22 -3.80 -11.62
N GLN A 39 15.48 -3.35 -11.64
CA GLN A 39 16.25 -3.13 -12.87
C GLN A 39 16.42 -4.41 -13.68
N GLY A 40 16.83 -5.51 -13.04
CA GLY A 40 17.02 -6.76 -13.78
C GLY A 40 15.71 -7.39 -14.27
N TYR A 41 14.57 -7.13 -13.62
CA TYR A 41 13.26 -7.50 -14.18
C TYR A 41 12.87 -6.64 -15.39
N LEU A 42 13.26 -5.37 -15.43
CA LEU A 42 13.07 -4.53 -16.62
C LEU A 42 13.93 -5.03 -17.79
N GLU A 43 15.20 -5.36 -17.54
CA GLU A 43 16.14 -5.87 -18.55
C GLU A 43 15.80 -7.29 -19.04
N SER A 44 15.21 -8.11 -18.16
CA SER A 44 14.83 -9.49 -18.46
C SER A 44 13.40 -9.78 -18.00
N PRO A 45 12.36 -9.28 -18.72
CA PRO A 45 10.96 -9.46 -18.30
C PRO A 45 10.53 -10.92 -18.15
N GLY A 46 11.14 -11.84 -18.90
CA GLY A 46 10.90 -13.29 -18.76
C GLY A 46 11.37 -13.90 -17.43
N ARG A 47 12.17 -13.17 -16.64
CA ARG A 47 12.56 -13.56 -15.28
C ARG A 47 11.60 -13.04 -14.21
N LEU A 48 10.58 -12.27 -14.59
CA LEU A 48 9.61 -11.74 -13.64
C LEU A 48 8.77 -12.90 -13.05
N PRO A 49 8.78 -13.09 -11.73
CA PRO A 49 8.00 -14.13 -11.07
C PRO A 49 6.49 -13.97 -11.29
N PRO A 50 5.70 -15.06 -11.42
CA PRO A 50 4.27 -14.98 -11.69
C PRO A 50 3.50 -14.07 -10.71
N GLY A 51 3.82 -14.12 -9.42
CA GLY A 51 3.19 -13.27 -8.40
C GLY A 51 3.43 -11.77 -8.57
N LEU A 52 4.50 -11.39 -9.28
CA LEU A 52 4.85 -9.99 -9.54
C LEU A 52 4.36 -9.47 -10.89
N VAL A 53 3.81 -10.33 -11.77
CA VAL A 53 3.35 -9.94 -13.11
C VAL A 53 2.33 -8.80 -13.06
N ARG A 54 1.41 -8.82 -12.10
CA ARG A 54 0.41 -7.74 -11.89
C ARG A 54 1.06 -6.38 -11.57
N HIS A 55 2.29 -6.37 -11.09
CA HIS A 55 3.06 -5.19 -10.73
C HIS A 55 4.09 -4.80 -11.81
N ALA A 56 4.16 -5.51 -12.95
CA ALA A 56 5.18 -5.31 -13.97
C ALA A 56 5.31 -3.85 -14.43
N HIS A 57 4.18 -3.19 -14.71
CA HIS A 57 4.18 -1.77 -15.13
C HIS A 57 4.79 -0.83 -14.07
N ARG A 58 4.65 -1.17 -12.78
CA ARG A 58 5.17 -0.36 -11.65
C ARG A 58 6.63 -0.64 -11.41
N LEU A 59 7.02 -1.90 -11.52
CA LEU A 59 8.43 -2.28 -11.46
C LEU A 59 9.19 -1.59 -12.59
N ALA A 60 8.64 -1.58 -13.81
CA ALA A 60 9.22 -0.84 -14.93
C ALA A 60 9.36 0.67 -14.64
N TRP A 61 8.34 1.27 -14.02
CA TRP A 61 8.40 2.67 -13.58
C TRP A 61 9.55 2.92 -12.61
N PHE A 62 9.63 2.16 -11.51
CA PHE A 62 10.68 2.36 -10.50
C PHE A 62 12.08 2.04 -11.04
N ALA A 63 12.19 1.10 -11.98
CA ALA A 63 13.46 0.83 -12.67
C ALA A 63 13.93 2.03 -13.48
N GLY A 64 13.02 2.73 -14.17
CA GLY A 64 13.32 3.97 -14.90
C GLY A 64 13.87 5.09 -14.00
N GLU A 65 13.44 5.11 -12.73
CA GLU A 65 13.92 6.04 -11.70
C GLU A 65 15.18 5.55 -10.96
N ALA A 66 15.73 4.39 -11.35
CA ALA A 66 16.80 3.69 -10.63
C ALA A 66 16.46 3.44 -9.13
N GLU A 67 15.18 3.31 -8.81
CA GLU A 67 14.67 3.08 -7.46
C GLU A 67 14.23 1.62 -7.27
N GLY A 68 14.29 1.15 -6.02
CA GLY A 68 13.57 -0.07 -5.62
C GLY A 68 12.10 0.23 -5.38
N PHE A 69 11.27 -0.80 -5.35
CA PHE A 69 9.84 -0.62 -5.04
C PHE A 69 9.67 0.03 -3.65
N PRO A 70 8.73 0.94 -3.41
CA PRO A 70 8.59 1.64 -2.14
C PRO A 70 8.40 0.69 -0.94
N VAL A 71 9.29 0.79 0.06
CA VAL A 71 9.14 0.05 1.33
C VAL A 71 8.04 0.71 2.15
N THR A 72 6.84 0.17 2.03
CA THR A 72 5.62 0.76 2.58
C THR A 72 4.91 -0.19 3.52
N ARG A 73 4.26 0.38 4.53
CA ARG A 73 3.39 -0.40 5.41
C ARG A 73 2.23 -0.98 4.62
N GLN A 74 1.69 -0.17 3.71
CA GLN A 74 0.48 -0.49 3.00
C GLN A 74 0.50 0.12 1.61
N ILE A 75 0.00 -0.67 0.65
CA ILE A 75 -0.34 -0.23 -0.69
C ILE A 75 -1.86 -0.13 -0.74
N LEU A 76 -2.37 1.08 -0.98
CA LEU A 76 -3.79 1.35 -1.15
C LEU A 76 -4.10 1.33 -2.64
N ALA A 77 -4.88 0.36 -3.09
CA ALA A 77 -5.46 0.36 -4.42
C ALA A 77 -6.67 1.31 -4.42
N LEU A 78 -6.61 2.34 -5.26
CA LEU A 78 -7.62 3.37 -5.42
C LEU A 78 -8.22 3.28 -6.82
N THR A 79 -9.51 3.55 -6.94
CA THR A 79 -10.19 3.70 -8.23
C THR A 79 -10.69 5.12 -8.35
N LEU A 80 -10.21 5.82 -9.37
CA LEU A 80 -10.63 7.19 -9.70
C LEU A 80 -11.92 7.16 -10.53
N PRO A 81 -12.64 8.30 -10.65
CA PRO A 81 -13.70 8.45 -11.63
C PRO A 81 -13.26 8.00 -13.03
N GLY A 82 -14.16 7.36 -13.77
CA GLY A 82 -13.82 6.72 -15.05
C GLY A 82 -13.12 5.35 -14.92
N GLY A 83 -12.94 4.83 -13.70
CA GLY A 83 -12.39 3.49 -13.47
C GLY A 83 -10.86 3.42 -13.55
N GLN A 84 -10.20 4.56 -13.62
CA GLN A 84 -8.74 4.62 -13.72
C GLN A 84 -8.07 4.14 -12.42
N PRO A 85 -7.10 3.22 -12.50
CA PRO A 85 -6.39 2.74 -11.32
C PRO A 85 -5.42 3.81 -10.81
N CYS A 86 -5.40 3.96 -9.49
CA CYS A 86 -4.47 4.79 -8.76
C CYS A 86 -3.94 3.99 -7.58
N GLU A 87 -2.68 4.20 -7.20
CA GLU A 87 -2.12 3.58 -6.00
C GLU A 87 -1.52 4.60 -5.07
N ALA A 88 -1.70 4.37 -3.77
CA ALA A 88 -1.07 5.17 -2.74
C ALA A 88 -0.24 4.27 -1.81
N TYR A 89 1.01 4.68 -1.62
CA TYR A 89 2.05 3.97 -0.88
C TYR A 89 2.23 4.64 0.47
N VAL A 90 1.64 4.06 1.50
CA VAL A 90 1.70 4.60 2.87
C VAL A 90 3.04 4.20 3.49
N PRO A 91 3.87 5.17 3.91
CA PRO A 91 5.21 4.89 4.42
C PRO A 91 5.16 4.00 5.66
N TRP A 92 6.23 3.22 5.86
CA TRP A 92 6.37 2.39 7.05
C TRP A 92 6.58 3.23 8.32
N ASN A 93 7.39 4.29 8.20
CA ASN A 93 7.63 5.22 9.28
C ASN A 93 6.39 6.10 9.50
N GLU A 94 5.68 5.94 10.61
CA GLU A 94 4.50 6.76 10.93
C GLU A 94 4.83 8.24 11.11
N ALA A 95 6.09 8.57 11.41
CA ALA A 95 6.57 9.95 11.50
C ALA A 95 6.77 10.60 10.13
N ASP A 96 6.86 9.81 9.05
CA ASP A 96 6.84 10.34 7.68
C ASP A 96 5.39 10.56 7.25
N PRO A 97 4.93 11.82 7.11
CA PRO A 97 3.55 12.10 6.75
C PRO A 97 3.28 11.96 5.26
N TRP A 98 4.30 11.74 4.43
CA TRP A 98 4.19 11.78 2.98
C TRP A 98 3.79 10.41 2.42
N ILE A 99 2.64 10.39 1.75
CA ILE A 99 2.15 9.24 1.01
C ILE A 99 2.55 9.43 -0.45
N ALA A 100 3.34 8.51 -1.00
CA ALA A 100 3.61 8.53 -2.43
C ALA A 100 2.37 8.02 -3.18
N VAL A 101 1.93 8.74 -4.20
CA VAL A 101 0.75 8.42 -5.00
C VAL A 101 1.16 8.27 -6.45
N MET A 102 0.69 7.22 -7.11
CA MET A 102 0.89 6.98 -8.53
C MET A 102 -0.46 6.92 -9.23
N ALA A 103 -0.70 7.86 -10.12
CA ALA A 103 -1.90 7.95 -10.93
C ALA A 103 -1.54 8.44 -12.33
N ASP A 104 -2.03 7.78 -13.36
CA ASP A 104 -1.79 8.16 -14.76
C ASP A 104 -0.30 8.30 -15.17
N GLY A 105 0.58 7.47 -14.59
CA GLY A 105 2.01 7.64 -14.79
C GLY A 105 2.57 8.95 -14.22
N VAL A 106 1.88 9.56 -13.25
CA VAL A 106 2.41 10.67 -12.45
C VAL A 106 2.68 10.17 -11.04
N ARG A 107 3.90 10.39 -10.56
CA ARG A 107 4.28 10.19 -9.16
C ARG A 107 4.17 11.51 -8.41
N ALA A 108 3.31 11.53 -7.41
CA ALA A 108 3.05 12.66 -6.56
C ALA A 108 3.26 12.29 -5.08
N ALA A 109 3.46 13.26 -4.20
CA ALA A 109 3.56 13.01 -2.76
C ALA A 109 2.52 13.85 -2.02
N PHE A 110 1.68 13.18 -1.23
CA PHE A 110 0.57 13.80 -0.50
C PHE A 110 0.82 13.74 1.01
N HIS A 111 0.78 14.90 1.67
CA HIS A 111 0.94 15.00 3.12
C HIS A 111 -0.36 14.58 3.82
N ARG A 112 -0.34 13.45 4.52
CA ARG A 112 -1.53 12.84 5.15
C ARG A 112 -2.27 13.78 6.13
N THR A 113 -1.53 14.50 6.98
CA THR A 113 -2.13 15.33 8.04
C THR A 113 -2.55 16.71 7.54
N GLN A 114 -1.64 17.45 6.88
CA GLN A 114 -1.88 18.78 6.33
C GLN A 114 -2.75 18.77 5.07
N ARG A 115 -2.98 17.61 4.45
CA ARG A 115 -3.76 17.43 3.21
C ARG A 115 -3.27 18.31 2.06
N GLN A 116 -1.96 18.35 1.87
CA GLN A 116 -1.31 19.14 0.82
C GLN A 116 -0.37 18.29 -0.01
N TRP A 117 -0.17 18.66 -1.28
CA TRP A 117 0.83 18.03 -2.14
C TRP A 117 2.22 18.58 -1.86
N ARG A 118 3.25 17.77 -2.09
CA ARG A 118 4.64 18.24 -2.11
C ARG A 118 4.80 19.20 -3.30
N GLU A 119 5.48 20.31 -3.05
CA GLU A 119 5.76 21.30 -4.09
C GLU A 119 6.45 20.66 -5.31
N GLY A 120 6.04 21.06 -6.52
CA GLY A 120 6.57 20.52 -7.78
C GLY A 120 6.04 19.13 -8.19
N HIS A 121 5.32 18.42 -7.32
CA HIS A 121 4.84 17.06 -7.57
C HIS A 121 3.31 16.94 -7.48
N MET A 122 2.61 17.99 -7.88
CA MET A 122 1.15 18.04 -7.82
C MET A 122 0.55 17.49 -9.11
N PRO A 123 -0.42 16.54 -9.03
CA PRO A 123 -1.15 16.11 -10.22
C PRO A 123 -1.91 17.29 -10.86
N PRO A 124 -2.12 17.30 -12.19
CA PRO A 124 -2.95 18.31 -12.84
C PRO A 124 -4.42 18.19 -12.42
N GLU A 125 -5.21 19.23 -12.64
CA GLU A 125 -6.68 19.13 -12.55
C GLU A 125 -7.25 18.43 -13.81
N PRO A 126 -8.32 17.62 -13.71
CA PRO A 126 -9.10 17.29 -12.50
C PRO A 126 -8.51 16.16 -11.63
N LEU A 127 -7.43 15.52 -12.09
CA LEU A 127 -6.83 14.33 -11.46
C LEU A 127 -6.50 14.56 -9.98
N ARG A 128 -5.99 15.75 -9.64
CA ARG A 128 -5.69 16.16 -8.26
C ARG A 128 -6.88 15.97 -7.32
N ALA A 129 -8.02 16.60 -7.63
CA ALA A 129 -9.20 16.55 -6.78
C ALA A 129 -9.75 15.12 -6.65
N GLU A 130 -9.71 14.35 -7.74
CA GLU A 130 -10.16 12.96 -7.76
C GLU A 130 -9.30 12.06 -6.87
N VAL A 131 -7.98 12.20 -6.97
CA VAL A 131 -7.01 11.45 -6.16
C VAL A 131 -7.15 11.82 -4.69
N GLU A 132 -7.25 13.11 -4.35
CA GLU A 132 -7.46 13.55 -2.96
C GLU A 132 -8.74 12.95 -2.37
N ALA A 133 -9.83 12.97 -3.12
CA ALA A 133 -11.10 12.41 -2.69
C ALA A 133 -11.01 10.89 -2.49
N ALA A 134 -10.38 10.17 -3.42
CA ALA A 134 -10.17 8.72 -3.32
C ALA A 134 -9.27 8.35 -2.14
N LEU A 135 -8.15 9.05 -1.98
CA LEU A 135 -7.21 8.84 -0.89
C LEU A 135 -7.83 9.17 0.47
N GLY A 136 -8.61 10.27 0.56
CA GLY A 136 -9.36 10.63 1.76
C GLY A 136 -10.33 9.54 2.20
N ARG A 137 -11.09 8.95 1.26
CA ARG A 137 -11.98 7.82 1.53
C ARG A 137 -11.22 6.59 2.01
N ALA A 138 -10.12 6.23 1.33
CA ALA A 138 -9.33 5.06 1.69
C ALA A 138 -8.69 5.19 3.08
N LEU A 139 -8.12 6.35 3.39
CA LEU A 139 -7.50 6.61 4.69
C LEU A 139 -8.52 6.63 5.83
N ALA A 140 -9.74 7.14 5.60
CA ALA A 140 -10.82 7.09 6.59
C ALA A 140 -11.21 5.63 6.92
N LEU A 141 -11.41 4.79 5.90
CA LEU A 141 -11.74 3.37 6.06
C LEU A 141 -10.66 2.61 6.85
N HIS A 142 -9.39 2.99 6.69
CA HIS A 142 -8.28 2.35 7.40
C HIS A 142 -8.07 2.85 8.83
N LYS A 143 -8.49 4.08 9.15
CA LYS A 143 -8.49 4.55 10.55
C LYS A 143 -9.46 3.77 11.44
N GLU A 144 -10.54 3.26 10.86
CA GLU A 144 -11.59 2.52 11.58
C GLU A 144 -11.27 1.04 11.82
N VAL A 145 -10.17 0.51 11.29
CA VAL A 145 -9.73 -0.86 11.59
C VAL A 145 -8.88 -0.82 12.88
N PRO A 146 -9.34 -1.43 13.99
CA PRO A 146 -8.60 -1.41 15.24
C PRO A 146 -7.18 -1.95 15.04
N ARG A 147 -6.20 -1.21 15.58
CA ARG A 147 -4.75 -1.50 15.51
C ARG A 147 -4.35 -2.88 16.06
N GLU A 148 -5.27 -3.60 16.69
CA GLU A 148 -5.05 -4.88 17.36
C GLU A 148 -4.50 -5.99 16.45
N ARG A 149 -4.73 -5.93 15.13
CA ARG A 149 -4.17 -6.94 14.20
C ARG A 149 -2.69 -6.75 13.83
N SER A 150 -2.13 -5.53 13.93
CA SER A 150 -0.70 -5.30 13.61
C SER A 150 0.23 -5.46 14.82
N ALA A 151 -0.30 -5.48 16.05
CA ALA A 151 0.46 -5.65 17.28
C ALA A 151 0.93 -7.09 17.54
N ARG A 152 0.56 -8.06 16.68
CA ARG A 152 1.20 -9.40 16.65
C ARG A 152 2.38 -9.49 15.67
N THR A 153 3.00 -8.37 15.33
CA THR A 153 4.42 -8.39 15.00
C THR A 153 5.14 -8.43 16.35
N PRO A 154 5.94 -9.47 16.67
CA PRO A 154 6.60 -9.54 17.97
C PRO A 154 7.39 -8.26 18.18
N ALA A 155 7.09 -7.55 19.27
CA ALA A 155 7.93 -6.47 19.75
C ALA A 155 9.34 -7.06 19.96
N GLY A 156 10.34 -6.53 19.24
CA GLY A 156 11.73 -6.97 19.37
C GLY A 156 12.39 -7.61 18.14
N LEU A 157 11.83 -7.48 16.92
CA LEU A 157 12.52 -8.03 15.73
C LEU A 157 13.77 -7.25 15.30
N ASP A 158 13.96 -6.03 15.82
CA ASP A 158 15.21 -5.27 15.58
C ASP A 158 16.39 -5.81 16.43
N ASP A 159 16.12 -6.59 17.48
CA ASP A 159 17.13 -7.22 18.35
C ASP A 159 17.30 -8.74 18.09
N LEU A 160 16.52 -9.32 17.18
CA LEU A 160 16.52 -10.76 16.87
C LEU A 160 17.02 -11.08 15.46
N VAL A 161 17.97 -10.29 14.95
CA VAL A 161 18.87 -10.81 13.91
C VAL A 161 19.91 -11.67 14.65
N PRO A 162 19.80 -13.02 14.67
CA PRO A 162 20.91 -13.82 15.17
C PRO A 162 22.14 -13.43 14.35
N PRO A 163 23.32 -13.24 14.96
CA PRO A 163 24.53 -13.01 14.20
C PRO A 163 24.64 -14.12 13.16
N VAL A 164 24.83 -13.73 11.90
CA VAL A 164 25.11 -14.69 10.82
C VAL A 164 26.24 -15.58 11.32
N PRO A 165 26.03 -16.91 11.45
CA PRO A 165 27.10 -17.78 11.90
C PRO A 165 28.28 -17.60 10.95
N PRO A 166 29.53 -17.49 11.47
CA PRO A 166 30.69 -17.40 10.59
C PRO A 166 30.65 -18.58 9.63
N VAL A 167 30.78 -18.28 8.34
CA VAL A 167 30.97 -19.31 7.31
C VAL A 167 32.15 -20.16 7.76
N PRO A 168 32.02 -21.50 7.88
CA PRO A 168 33.14 -22.35 8.24
C PRO A 168 34.28 -22.12 7.25
N SER A 169 35.44 -21.72 7.75
CA SER A 169 36.65 -21.46 6.96
C SER A 169 37.27 -22.72 6.32
N ASP A 170 36.58 -23.86 6.34
CA ASP A 170 37.12 -25.17 5.96
C ASP A 170 36.63 -25.68 4.59
N LEU A 171 36.19 -24.78 3.70
CA LEU A 171 36.21 -25.05 2.26
C LEU A 171 37.43 -24.38 1.65
N ALA A 172 38.59 -24.97 1.94
CA ALA A 172 39.82 -24.72 1.23
C ALA A 172 39.58 -24.93 -0.27
N ALA A 173 39.71 -23.85 -1.05
CA ALA A 173 39.78 -23.93 -2.49
C ALA A 173 40.92 -24.89 -2.88
N PRO A 174 40.74 -25.75 -3.89
CA PRO A 174 41.84 -26.55 -4.41
C PRO A 174 42.98 -25.63 -4.88
N PRO A 175 44.25 -26.01 -4.67
CA PRO A 175 45.38 -25.18 -5.04
C PRO A 175 45.40 -24.93 -6.55
N PRO A 176 45.73 -23.71 -7.00
CA PRO A 176 45.89 -23.44 -8.42
C PRO A 176 47.07 -24.23 -8.98
N ALA A 177 46.89 -24.79 -10.18
CA ALA A 177 47.95 -25.40 -10.95
C ALA A 177 49.08 -24.38 -11.23
N PRO A 178 50.36 -24.82 -11.31
CA PRO A 178 51.48 -23.91 -11.50
C PRO A 178 51.43 -23.27 -12.89
N VAL A 179 51.18 -21.96 -12.91
CA VAL A 179 51.37 -21.11 -14.10
C VAL A 179 52.82 -20.63 -14.10
N GLY A 180 53.49 -20.86 -15.23
CA GLY A 180 54.89 -20.52 -15.46
C GLY A 180 55.21 -19.04 -15.27
N THR A 181 56.44 -18.82 -14.81
CA THR A 181 57.13 -17.54 -14.71
C THR A 181 57.07 -16.73 -16.01
N VAL A 182 56.59 -15.49 -15.90
CA VAL A 182 56.84 -14.43 -16.88
C VAL A 182 57.38 -13.22 -16.13
N GLU A 183 58.40 -12.60 -16.73
CA GLU A 183 59.32 -11.64 -16.12
C GLU A 183 58.72 -10.31 -15.66
N ALA A 184 59.47 -9.71 -14.74
CA ALA A 184 59.24 -8.44 -14.08
C ALA A 184 59.27 -7.25 -15.05
N GLY A 185 58.36 -6.30 -14.84
CA GLY A 185 58.41 -4.94 -15.35
C GLY A 185 58.05 -3.95 -14.24
N GLU A 186 58.96 -3.01 -14.00
CA GLU A 186 58.92 -1.97 -12.97
C GLU A 186 57.69 -1.06 -13.04
N THR A 187 57.00 -0.85 -11.91
CA THR A 187 56.44 0.46 -11.50
C THR A 187 56.08 0.44 -10.01
N ALA A 188 57.06 0.63 -9.13
CA ALA A 188 56.85 0.89 -7.71
C ALA A 188 57.35 2.31 -7.40
N GLY A 189 56.43 3.27 -7.32
CA GLY A 189 56.80 4.66 -7.02
C GLY A 189 55.65 5.66 -6.81
N ALA A 190 54.40 5.29 -7.11
CA ALA A 190 53.27 6.23 -7.03
C ALA A 190 52.25 5.92 -5.91
N VAL A 191 52.29 4.74 -5.28
CA VAL A 191 51.26 4.32 -4.32
C VAL A 191 51.56 4.74 -2.88
N GLU A 192 52.83 4.95 -2.53
CA GLU A 192 53.24 5.21 -1.13
C GLU A 192 52.97 6.67 -0.68
N LYS A 193 52.81 7.62 -1.63
CA LYS A 193 52.48 9.02 -1.32
C LYS A 193 51.00 9.27 -1.04
N ASP A 194 50.10 8.39 -1.48
CA ASP A 194 48.65 8.58 -1.29
C ASP A 194 48.17 7.99 0.06
N GLU A 195 48.89 6.98 0.59
CA GLU A 195 48.57 6.35 1.86
C GLU A 195 48.97 7.20 3.07
N THR A 196 50.06 7.96 2.96
CA THR A 196 50.52 8.89 4.00
C THR A 196 49.61 10.12 4.13
N ALA A 197 49.02 10.61 3.03
CA ALA A 197 48.05 11.70 3.06
C ALA A 197 46.72 11.30 3.72
N ARG A 198 46.20 10.11 3.41
CA ARG A 198 44.96 9.58 4.01
C ARG A 198 45.08 9.26 5.50
N LYS A 199 46.29 8.92 5.97
CA LYS A 199 46.55 8.68 7.38
C LYS A 199 46.53 9.98 8.19
N ALA A 200 47.11 11.06 7.66
CA ALA A 200 47.10 12.38 8.30
C ALA A 200 45.68 12.97 8.39
N GLU A 201 44.85 12.78 7.37
CA GLU A 201 43.46 13.26 7.36
C GLU A 201 42.57 12.55 8.39
N ARG A 202 42.80 11.24 8.61
CA ARG A 202 42.10 10.47 9.66
C ARG A 202 42.51 10.84 11.08
N GLU A 203 43.75 11.27 11.27
CA GLU A 203 44.25 11.70 12.57
C GLU A 203 43.69 13.08 12.94
N ALA A 204 43.61 14.01 11.98
CA ALA A 204 42.98 15.32 12.16
C ALA A 204 41.46 15.24 12.44
N ALA A 205 40.75 14.28 11.83
CA ALA A 205 39.32 14.07 12.09
C ALA A 205 39.04 13.54 13.51
N ARG A 206 39.97 12.75 14.07
CA ARG A 206 39.85 12.20 15.43
C ARG A 206 40.06 13.26 16.50
N GLU A 207 41.00 14.18 16.28
CA GLU A 207 41.22 15.32 17.19
C GLU A 207 40.04 16.31 17.20
N ALA A 208 39.29 16.41 16.10
CA ALA A 208 38.10 17.25 16.01
C ALA A 208 36.89 16.69 16.80
N GLU A 209 36.75 15.37 16.91
CA GLU A 209 35.68 14.74 17.70
C GLU A 209 35.92 14.89 19.22
N ASP A 210 37.17 14.72 19.68
CA ASP A 210 37.53 14.87 21.10
C ASP A 210 37.37 16.32 21.61
N ALA A 211 37.36 17.32 20.73
CA ALA A 211 37.16 18.72 21.09
C ALA A 211 35.69 19.08 21.40
N THR A 212 34.72 18.23 21.06
CA THR A 212 33.27 18.49 21.23
C THR A 212 32.66 17.70 22.40
N GLY A 213 33.28 17.80 23.57
CA GLY A 213 32.83 17.13 24.79
C GLY A 213 31.37 17.45 25.17
N HIS A 214 30.46 16.51 24.91
CA HIS A 214 29.11 16.48 25.49
C HIS A 214 29.13 15.64 26.78
N SER A 215 29.11 16.35 27.91
CA SER A 215 28.97 15.78 29.25
C SER A 215 27.57 15.17 29.41
N SER A 216 27.46 13.84 29.37
CA SER A 216 26.25 13.11 29.75
C SER A 216 26.38 12.65 31.20
N ALA A 217 25.62 13.28 32.09
CA ALA A 217 25.45 12.84 33.48
C ALA A 217 24.66 11.51 33.52
N PRO A 218 25.00 10.59 34.45
CA PRO A 218 24.28 9.33 34.57
C PRO A 218 22.91 9.52 35.25
N PRO A 219 21.86 8.81 34.83
CA PRO A 219 20.56 8.86 35.51
C PRO A 219 20.58 8.13 36.86
N PRO A 220 19.70 8.51 37.81
CA PRO A 220 19.65 7.91 39.14
C PRO A 220 19.05 6.50 39.12
N ARG A 221 19.67 5.61 39.90
CA ARG A 221 19.22 4.23 40.15
C ARG A 221 18.01 4.23 41.08
N PHE A 222 16.91 3.62 40.65
CA PHE A 222 15.79 3.27 41.53
C PHE A 222 16.03 1.90 42.18
N HIS A 223 15.92 1.85 43.50
CA HIS A 223 15.96 0.62 44.29
C HIS A 223 14.64 -0.14 44.17
N LEU A 224 14.72 -1.42 43.78
CA LEU A 224 13.63 -2.39 43.92
C LEU A 224 13.53 -2.80 45.39
N GLY A 225 12.38 -2.57 46.01
CA GLY A 225 12.04 -3.11 47.33
C GLY A 225 11.39 -4.49 47.22
N ASP A 226 11.75 -5.36 48.16
CA ASP A 226 11.21 -6.71 48.39
C ASP A 226 9.68 -6.76 48.50
N PRO A 227 9.03 -7.82 47.96
CA PRO A 227 7.70 -8.23 48.40
C PRO A 227 7.78 -9.51 49.25
N ALA A 228 7.57 -9.37 50.56
CA ALA A 228 7.28 -10.48 51.45
C ALA A 228 5.87 -10.34 52.07
N ALA A 229 5.12 -11.45 52.01
CA ALA A 229 3.94 -11.82 52.80
C ALA A 229 2.53 -11.26 52.44
N ALA A 230 1.78 -12.06 51.66
CA ALA A 230 0.42 -12.65 51.89
C ALA A 230 -0.79 -11.77 52.32
N PRO A 231 -2.09 -12.18 52.17
CA PRO A 231 -2.62 -13.52 51.86
C PRO A 231 -3.75 -13.58 50.80
N ALA A 232 -4.24 -14.81 50.57
CA ALA A 232 -5.29 -15.23 49.66
C ALA A 232 -6.64 -14.50 49.83
N GLN A 233 -7.28 -14.16 48.70
CA GLN A 233 -8.73 -14.00 48.60
C GLN A 233 -9.25 -14.57 47.27
N ALA A 234 -10.11 -15.58 47.39
CA ALA A 234 -11.01 -16.02 46.34
C ALA A 234 -12.10 -14.97 46.15
N GLY A 235 -12.20 -14.40 44.94
CA GLY A 235 -13.20 -13.39 44.59
C GLY A 235 -13.90 -13.77 43.29
N GLY A 236 -15.17 -14.16 43.39
CA GLY A 236 -16.02 -14.48 42.25
C GLY A 236 -16.23 -13.27 41.33
N THR A 237 -16.29 -13.54 40.03
CA THR A 237 -16.60 -12.57 38.98
C THR A 237 -18.06 -12.14 39.09
N GLN A 238 -18.33 -11.10 39.88
CA GLN A 238 -19.59 -10.38 39.79
C GLN A 238 -19.60 -9.57 38.49
N GLY A 239 -20.40 -10.02 37.52
CA GLY A 239 -20.70 -9.25 36.32
C GLY A 239 -21.20 -7.86 36.67
N LEU A 240 -20.69 -6.84 35.96
CA LEU A 240 -21.15 -5.46 36.08
C LEU A 240 -22.65 -5.42 35.79
N SER A 241 -23.44 -5.05 36.78
CA SER A 241 -24.88 -4.86 36.62
C SER A 241 -25.16 -3.82 35.52
N PRO A 242 -26.17 -4.03 34.67
CA PRO A 242 -26.42 -3.21 33.46
C PRO A 242 -26.52 -1.70 33.71
N TRP A 243 -26.92 -1.27 34.92
CA TRP A 243 -26.94 0.15 35.28
C TRP A 243 -25.54 0.80 35.36
N LYS A 244 -24.51 0.04 35.76
CA LYS A 244 -23.12 0.55 35.83
C LYS A 244 -22.55 0.78 34.44
N VAL A 245 -22.91 -0.07 33.48
CA VAL A 245 -22.54 0.09 32.07
C VAL A 245 -23.21 1.33 31.49
N ALA A 246 -24.50 1.56 31.78
CA ALA A 246 -25.22 2.73 31.32
C ALA A 246 -24.62 4.05 31.85
N VAL A 247 -24.19 4.09 33.11
CA VAL A 247 -23.53 5.27 33.71
C VAL A 247 -22.19 5.57 33.04
N VAL A 248 -21.39 4.54 32.74
CA VAL A 248 -20.11 4.73 32.05
C VAL A 248 -20.31 5.25 30.62
N VAL A 249 -21.30 4.72 29.89
CA VAL A 249 -21.62 5.17 28.53
C VAL A 249 -22.09 6.62 28.52
N LEU A 250 -22.98 7.02 29.45
CA LEU A 250 -23.45 8.40 29.57
C LEU A 250 -22.33 9.39 29.91
N ALA A 251 -21.40 9.01 30.81
CA ALA A 251 -20.24 9.83 31.14
C ALA A 251 -19.32 10.03 29.91
N LEU A 252 -19.13 8.98 29.10
CA LEU A 252 -18.30 9.03 27.90
C LEU A 252 -18.91 9.92 26.81
N VAL A 253 -20.23 9.85 26.61
CA VAL A 253 -20.96 10.72 25.68
C VAL A 253 -20.88 12.20 26.11
N ALA A 254 -20.97 12.48 27.41
CA ALA A 254 -20.86 13.86 27.92
C ALA A 254 -19.45 14.44 27.71
N VAL A 255 -18.40 13.66 27.93
CA VAL A 255 -17.00 14.09 27.73
C VAL A 255 -16.73 14.34 26.24
N LEU A 256 -17.23 13.48 25.35
CA LEU A 256 -17.07 13.65 23.91
C LEU A 256 -17.88 14.85 23.37
N GLY A 257 -19.08 15.10 23.90
CA GLY A 257 -19.90 16.26 23.54
C GLY A 257 -19.25 17.59 23.95
N ALA A 258 -18.65 17.65 25.14
CA ALA A 258 -17.97 18.86 25.62
C ALA A 258 -16.70 19.19 24.81
N GLY A 259 -15.94 18.17 24.36
CA GLY A 259 -14.77 18.37 23.50
C GLY A 259 -15.12 18.94 22.12
N TYR A 260 -16.28 18.57 21.57
CA TYR A 260 -16.73 19.04 20.25
C TYR A 260 -17.16 20.52 20.24
N ALA A 261 -17.70 21.01 21.35
CA ALA A 261 -18.13 22.41 21.48
C ALA A 261 -16.95 23.41 21.61
N VAL A 262 -15.77 22.94 22.04
CA VAL A 262 -14.57 23.78 22.20
C VAL A 262 -13.81 23.94 20.88
N ILE A 263 -13.90 22.96 19.97
CA ILE A 263 -13.18 22.96 18.69
C ILE A 263 -13.90 23.79 17.61
N SER A 264 -15.22 24.02 17.76
CA SER A 264 -16.07 24.65 16.75
C SER A 264 -16.11 26.19 16.79
N ARG A 265 -15.32 26.85 17.64
CA ARG A 265 -15.22 28.32 17.69
C ARG A 265 -13.77 28.78 17.50
N GLY A 266 -13.31 28.79 16.24
CA GLY A 266 -12.06 29.47 15.84
C GLY A 266 -12.28 30.99 15.64
N PRO A 267 -11.25 31.83 15.88
CA PRO A 267 -11.39 33.29 15.77
C PRO A 267 -11.37 33.78 14.30
N PRO A 268 -11.94 34.96 14.02
CA PRO A 268 -11.94 35.53 12.67
C PRO A 268 -10.55 36.08 12.30
N LEU A 269 -10.04 35.69 11.12
CA LEU A 269 -8.80 36.20 10.56
C LEU A 269 -9.10 37.33 9.57
N GLU A 270 -8.64 38.54 9.89
CA GLU A 270 -8.58 39.69 8.98
C GLU A 270 -7.51 39.47 7.90
N LEU A 271 -7.90 39.67 6.64
CA LEU A 271 -7.04 39.64 5.46
C LEU A 271 -6.48 41.04 5.18
N ALA A 272 -5.18 41.23 5.39
CA ALA A 272 -4.44 42.37 4.83
C ALA A 272 -3.76 41.94 3.52
N MET A 273 -4.24 42.49 2.40
CA MET A 273 -3.61 42.35 1.08
C MET A 273 -2.55 43.45 0.90
N SER A 274 -1.37 43.06 0.40
CA SER A 274 -0.40 43.99 -0.20
C SER A 274 0.07 43.41 -1.54
N PRO A 275 0.06 44.18 -2.65
CA PRO A 275 0.45 43.69 -3.98
C PRO A 275 1.96 43.84 -4.21
N LEU A 276 2.56 42.83 -4.86
CA LEU A 276 3.93 42.89 -5.39
C LEU A 276 3.92 43.12 -6.91
N PRO A 277 4.99 43.73 -7.47
CA PRO A 277 5.00 44.28 -8.81
C PRO A 277 5.30 43.25 -9.91
N VAL A 278 4.69 43.46 -11.08
CA VAL A 278 4.85 42.70 -12.32
C VAL A 278 6.10 43.18 -13.06
N THR A 279 6.97 42.26 -13.48
CA THR A 279 8.04 42.52 -14.46
C THR A 279 7.69 41.89 -15.82
N PRO A 280 8.01 42.56 -16.95
CA PRO A 280 7.62 42.10 -18.28
C PRO A 280 8.61 41.07 -18.87
N VAL A 281 8.07 40.02 -19.47
CA VAL A 281 8.80 38.97 -20.20
C VAL A 281 8.96 39.40 -21.67
N THR A 282 10.17 39.23 -22.21
CA THR A 282 10.54 39.51 -23.61
C THR A 282 10.14 38.34 -24.54
N PRO A 283 9.62 38.59 -25.76
CA PRO A 283 9.19 37.53 -26.66
C PRO A 283 10.36 36.92 -27.45
N VAL A 284 10.34 35.59 -27.58
CA VAL A 284 11.25 34.79 -28.41
C VAL A 284 10.68 34.63 -29.81
N THR A 285 11.49 34.89 -30.83
CA THR A 285 11.18 34.72 -32.26
C THR A 285 11.17 33.26 -32.69
N PRO A 286 10.19 32.79 -33.49
CA PRO A 286 10.19 31.43 -34.02
C PRO A 286 11.09 31.29 -35.27
N VAL A 287 11.90 30.23 -35.27
CA VAL A 287 12.73 29.80 -36.41
C VAL A 287 11.89 28.99 -37.39
N THR A 288 11.98 29.35 -38.67
CA THR A 288 11.32 28.69 -39.80
C THR A 288 12.03 27.37 -40.16
N PRO A 289 11.31 26.23 -40.36
CA PRO A 289 11.94 25.02 -40.89
C PRO A 289 11.98 25.04 -42.42
N ALA A 290 13.11 24.54 -42.94
CA ALA A 290 13.48 24.45 -44.34
C ALA A 290 12.67 23.40 -45.12
N ALA A 291 12.56 23.65 -46.43
CA ALA A 291 11.81 22.90 -47.43
C ALA A 291 12.28 21.45 -47.62
N VAL A 292 11.32 20.54 -47.82
CA VAL A 292 11.50 19.17 -48.30
C VAL A 292 10.99 19.09 -49.75
N PRO A 293 11.71 18.45 -50.69
CA PRO A 293 11.30 18.39 -52.09
C PRO A 293 10.20 17.34 -52.34
N ALA A 294 9.36 17.66 -53.32
CA ALA A 294 8.19 16.92 -53.76
C ALA A 294 8.52 15.69 -54.62
N ALA A 295 7.82 14.58 -54.40
CA ALA A 295 7.52 13.58 -55.42
C ALA A 295 6.38 12.65 -54.95
N GLY A 296 5.37 12.45 -55.79
CA GLY A 296 4.43 11.33 -55.67
C GLY A 296 2.95 11.70 -55.73
N ASN A 297 2.43 11.91 -56.94
CA ASN A 297 1.00 12.04 -57.23
C ASN A 297 0.22 10.77 -56.81
N LEU A 298 -0.74 10.93 -55.91
CA LEU A 298 -1.82 9.96 -55.67
C LEU A 298 -3.19 10.66 -55.84
N PRO A 299 -4.20 9.97 -56.39
CA PRO A 299 -5.49 10.59 -56.73
C PRO A 299 -6.31 10.96 -55.50
N VAL A 300 -6.82 12.19 -55.55
CA VAL A 300 -7.69 12.86 -54.58
C VAL A 300 -9.06 12.17 -54.51
N PRO A 301 -9.54 11.70 -53.34
CA PRO A 301 -10.95 11.33 -53.18
C PRO A 301 -11.82 12.59 -53.06
N ALA A 302 -12.99 12.53 -53.70
CA ALA A 302 -13.96 13.61 -53.81
C ALA A 302 -14.34 14.24 -52.46
N ALA A 303 -14.49 15.57 -52.49
CA ALA A 303 -14.87 16.41 -51.36
C ALA A 303 -16.20 15.97 -50.73
N ILE A 304 -16.18 15.71 -49.43
CA ILE A 304 -17.37 15.54 -48.60
C ILE A 304 -17.97 16.94 -48.37
N PRO A 305 -19.27 17.17 -48.65
CA PRO A 305 -19.90 18.46 -48.39
C PRO A 305 -19.94 18.77 -46.88
N PRO A 306 -19.82 20.04 -46.48
CA PRO A 306 -19.81 20.43 -45.08
C PRO A 306 -21.13 20.07 -44.40
N ALA A 307 -21.04 19.50 -43.20
CA ALA A 307 -22.18 19.23 -42.35
C ALA A 307 -22.91 20.54 -41.98
N PRO A 308 -24.25 20.55 -41.92
CA PRO A 308 -25.00 21.74 -41.55
C PRO A 308 -24.69 22.17 -40.11
N ALA A 309 -24.52 23.48 -39.93
CA ALA A 309 -24.24 24.10 -38.65
C ALA A 309 -25.30 23.71 -37.60
N ARG A 310 -24.83 23.24 -36.44
CA ARG A 310 -25.70 23.03 -35.27
C ARG A 310 -26.29 24.37 -34.83
N PRO A 311 -27.60 24.45 -34.56
CA PRO A 311 -28.20 25.65 -33.98
C PRO A 311 -27.62 25.90 -32.57
N ALA A 312 -27.38 27.17 -32.27
CA ALA A 312 -26.93 27.60 -30.95
C ALA A 312 -27.97 27.21 -29.87
N PRO A 313 -27.52 26.72 -28.70
CA PRO A 313 -28.43 26.47 -27.59
C PRO A 313 -29.05 27.79 -27.09
N PRO A 314 -30.32 27.78 -26.67
CA PRO A 314 -30.96 28.97 -26.11
C PRO A 314 -30.28 29.37 -24.79
N PRO A 315 -30.24 30.67 -24.46
CA PRO A 315 -29.71 31.14 -23.19
C PRO A 315 -30.54 30.57 -22.03
N GLY A 316 -29.89 29.80 -21.17
CA GLY A 316 -30.48 29.29 -19.94
C GLY A 316 -30.69 30.44 -18.93
N PRO A 317 -31.74 30.37 -18.10
CA PRO A 317 -32.00 31.40 -17.11
C PRO A 317 -30.94 31.40 -16.02
N GLU A 318 -30.51 32.60 -15.65
CA GLU A 318 -29.70 32.88 -14.46
C GLU A 318 -30.35 32.18 -13.24
N GLN A 319 -29.64 31.21 -12.66
CA GLN A 319 -29.98 30.67 -11.35
C GLN A 319 -29.01 31.22 -10.32
N SER A 320 -29.56 32.14 -9.52
CA SER A 320 -29.04 32.57 -8.23
C SER A 320 -28.57 31.39 -7.39
N GLY A 321 -27.36 31.54 -6.85
CA GLY A 321 -26.79 30.59 -5.91
C GLY A 321 -27.63 30.48 -4.63
N SER A 322 -28.16 29.29 -4.40
CA SER A 322 -28.42 28.77 -3.05
C SER A 322 -27.42 27.66 -2.78
N ALA A 323 -26.56 27.89 -1.79
CA ALA A 323 -25.69 26.88 -1.22
C ALA A 323 -26.56 25.73 -0.65
N LEU A 324 -26.50 24.57 -1.28
CA LEU A 324 -27.04 23.35 -0.71
C LEU A 324 -26.11 22.86 0.42
N PRO A 325 -26.65 22.40 1.55
CA PRO A 325 -25.84 21.84 2.63
C PRO A 325 -25.13 20.58 2.16
N LEU A 326 -23.90 20.37 2.66
CA LEU A 326 -23.12 19.14 2.49
C LEU A 326 -24.02 17.93 2.77
N SER A 327 -24.32 17.17 1.72
CA SER A 327 -25.01 15.90 1.80
C SER A 327 -24.10 14.93 2.57
N GLU A 328 -24.52 14.53 3.76
CA GLU A 328 -23.94 13.40 4.48
C GLU A 328 -23.93 12.19 3.53
N GLN A 329 -22.73 11.67 3.25
CA GLN A 329 -22.58 10.50 2.41
C GLN A 329 -23.13 9.29 3.20
N PRO A 330 -24.07 8.52 2.64
CA PRO A 330 -24.72 7.45 3.39
C PRO A 330 -23.68 6.41 3.85
N PRO A 331 -23.89 5.77 5.02
CA PRO A 331 -22.99 4.75 5.54
C PRO A 331 -22.78 3.63 4.51
N ALA A 332 -21.62 2.96 4.58
CA ALA A 332 -21.26 1.87 3.70
C ALA A 332 -22.43 0.88 3.55
N THR A 333 -22.96 0.77 2.34
CA THR A 333 -24.16 -0.04 2.07
C THR A 333 -23.79 -1.51 2.17
N VAL A 334 -24.25 -2.16 3.23
CA VAL A 334 -24.20 -3.62 3.38
C VAL A 334 -25.45 -4.19 2.72
N GLN A 335 -25.27 -5.15 1.82
CA GLN A 335 -26.38 -5.83 1.17
C GLN A 335 -26.41 -7.29 1.62
N THR A 336 -27.52 -7.69 2.21
CA THR A 336 -27.72 -9.06 2.72
C THR A 336 -28.89 -9.69 1.98
N ARG A 337 -28.68 -10.90 1.45
CA ARG A 337 -29.73 -11.70 0.83
C ARG A 337 -29.70 -13.12 1.39
N HIS A 338 -30.86 -13.55 1.88
CA HIS A 338 -31.08 -14.93 2.25
C HIS A 338 -31.73 -15.68 1.07
N LEU A 339 -31.19 -16.85 0.73
CA LEU A 339 -31.74 -17.74 -0.27
C LEU A 339 -32.27 -19.01 0.42
N PRO A 340 -33.49 -19.48 0.07
CA PRO A 340 -34.08 -20.66 0.70
C PRO A 340 -33.34 -21.96 0.34
N ALA A 341 -32.69 -22.01 -0.83
CA ALA A 341 -31.81 -23.09 -1.25
C ALA A 341 -30.90 -22.60 -2.41
N LEU A 342 -29.72 -23.20 -2.56
CA LEU A 342 -28.88 -22.98 -3.75
C LEU A 342 -29.52 -23.69 -4.96
N PRO A 343 -29.67 -23.01 -6.11
CA PRO A 343 -30.30 -23.61 -7.29
C PRO A 343 -29.42 -24.69 -7.94
N GLY A 344 -30.01 -25.84 -8.23
CA GLY A 344 -29.52 -26.83 -9.20
C GLY A 344 -28.78 -28.04 -8.63
N PRO A 345 -29.33 -29.27 -8.72
CA PRO A 345 -28.54 -30.49 -8.52
C PRO A 345 -27.50 -30.65 -9.65
N GLY A 346 -26.29 -31.13 -9.33
CA GLY A 346 -25.27 -31.53 -10.32
C GLY A 346 -24.08 -30.60 -10.53
N MET A 347 -24.03 -29.41 -9.92
CA MET A 347 -22.81 -28.57 -9.89
C MET A 347 -22.02 -28.74 -8.58
N PRO A 348 -20.69 -28.51 -8.58
CA PRO A 348 -19.92 -28.34 -7.34
C PRO A 348 -20.49 -27.19 -6.49
N ASP A 349 -20.42 -27.31 -5.17
CA ASP A 349 -20.93 -26.29 -4.24
C ASP A 349 -20.33 -24.91 -4.52
N ASP A 350 -19.01 -24.85 -4.70
CA ASP A 350 -18.26 -23.62 -4.97
C ASP A 350 -18.77 -22.90 -6.22
N ALA A 351 -19.10 -23.64 -7.29
CA ALA A 351 -19.62 -23.07 -8.53
C ALA A 351 -21.01 -22.45 -8.35
N ARG A 352 -21.90 -23.14 -7.62
CA ARG A 352 -23.23 -22.60 -7.30
C ARG A 352 -23.16 -21.35 -6.43
N GLN A 353 -22.33 -21.40 -5.40
CA GLN A 353 -22.12 -20.30 -4.47
C GLN A 353 -21.56 -19.07 -5.17
N ALA A 354 -20.56 -19.27 -6.02
CA ALA A 354 -19.96 -18.20 -6.79
C ALA A 354 -20.95 -17.54 -7.76
N ARG A 355 -21.73 -18.36 -8.48
CA ARG A 355 -22.78 -17.86 -9.39
C ARG A 355 -23.85 -17.05 -8.65
N ALA A 356 -24.32 -17.55 -7.51
CA ALA A 356 -25.33 -16.86 -6.71
C ALA A 356 -24.80 -15.51 -6.18
N MET A 357 -23.54 -15.47 -5.71
CA MET A 357 -22.90 -14.24 -5.26
C MET A 357 -22.74 -13.23 -6.40
N ARG A 358 -22.22 -13.64 -7.57
CA ARG A 358 -22.08 -12.73 -8.72
C ARG A 358 -23.42 -12.19 -9.20
N ALA A 359 -24.45 -13.03 -9.27
CA ALA A 359 -25.80 -12.58 -9.61
C ALA A 359 -26.30 -11.52 -8.62
N PHE A 360 -26.12 -11.75 -7.31
CA PHE A 360 -26.49 -10.77 -6.28
C PHE A 360 -25.74 -9.45 -6.40
N MET A 361 -24.45 -9.49 -6.75
CA MET A 361 -23.64 -8.28 -6.97
C MET A 361 -24.08 -7.48 -8.20
N VAL A 362 -24.53 -8.16 -9.26
CA VAL A 362 -25.08 -7.52 -10.46
C VAL A 362 -26.43 -6.86 -10.17
N GLU A 363 -27.27 -7.49 -9.34
CA GLU A 363 -28.56 -6.92 -8.91
C GLU A 363 -28.41 -5.71 -7.98
N GLN A 364 -27.34 -5.66 -7.18
CA GLN A 364 -27.10 -4.61 -6.19
C GLN A 364 -25.76 -3.89 -6.46
N PRO A 365 -25.61 -3.20 -7.61
CA PRO A 365 -24.35 -2.55 -7.95
C PRO A 365 -24.02 -1.45 -6.93
N GLY A 366 -22.74 -1.33 -6.59
CA GLY A 366 -22.23 -0.25 -5.73
C GLY A 366 -22.13 -0.58 -4.24
N ALA A 367 -22.67 -1.70 -3.77
CA ALA A 367 -22.40 -2.17 -2.42
C ALA A 367 -20.94 -2.64 -2.26
N ARG A 368 -20.40 -2.46 -1.05
CA ARG A 368 -19.00 -2.84 -0.72
C ARG A 368 -18.92 -4.18 -0.01
N LEU A 369 -20.00 -4.60 0.62
CA LEU A 369 -20.14 -5.83 1.37
C LEU A 369 -21.41 -6.54 0.93
N TYR A 370 -21.25 -7.76 0.44
CA TYR A 370 -22.34 -8.64 0.04
C TYR A 370 -22.34 -9.83 0.96
N VAL A 371 -23.49 -10.12 1.58
CA VAL A 371 -23.69 -11.28 2.43
C VAL A 371 -24.80 -12.12 1.80
N LEU A 372 -24.45 -13.34 1.39
CA LEU A 372 -25.39 -14.30 0.86
C LEU A 372 -25.48 -15.47 1.84
N SER A 373 -26.66 -15.77 2.36
CA SER A 373 -26.85 -16.87 3.30
C SER A 373 -27.90 -17.86 2.81
N TRP A 374 -27.74 -19.13 3.13
CA TRP A 374 -28.72 -20.17 2.84
C TRP A 374 -28.60 -21.32 3.84
N ASP A 375 -29.71 -22.03 4.04
CA ASP A 375 -29.75 -23.17 4.94
C ASP A 375 -29.22 -24.44 4.25
N VAL A 376 -28.53 -25.28 5.02
CA VAL A 376 -28.02 -26.59 4.58
C VAL A 376 -28.35 -27.65 5.64
N PRO A 377 -28.39 -28.94 5.31
CA PRO A 377 -28.50 -29.98 6.32
C PRO A 377 -27.38 -29.85 7.35
N GLY A 378 -27.75 -29.61 8.60
CA GLY A 378 -26.79 -29.42 9.69
C GLY A 378 -26.26 -28.00 9.86
N GLY A 379 -26.95 -26.97 9.34
CA GLY A 379 -26.63 -25.58 9.68
C GLY A 379 -27.03 -24.55 8.64
N ARG A 380 -26.29 -23.45 8.60
CA ARG A 380 -26.39 -22.37 7.61
C ARG A 380 -25.02 -22.12 7.02
N VAL A 381 -24.95 -21.84 5.72
CA VAL A 381 -23.74 -21.33 5.09
C VAL A 381 -23.94 -19.87 4.76
N GLU A 382 -22.94 -19.06 5.09
CA GLU A 382 -22.87 -17.65 4.71
C GLU A 382 -21.63 -17.44 3.85
N LEU A 383 -21.82 -16.82 2.69
CA LEU A 383 -20.76 -16.34 1.84
C LEU A 383 -20.74 -14.82 1.92
N VAL A 384 -19.61 -14.27 2.34
CA VAL A 384 -19.41 -12.84 2.56
C VAL A 384 -18.33 -12.35 1.62
N ALA A 385 -18.68 -11.47 0.69
CA ALA A 385 -17.76 -10.83 -0.23
C ALA A 385 -17.56 -9.36 0.16
N ASN A 386 -16.36 -9.03 0.63
CA ASN A 386 -15.94 -7.66 0.93
C ASN A 386 -15.01 -7.16 -0.17
N LEU A 387 -15.58 -6.44 -1.14
CA LEU A 387 -14.83 -5.93 -2.29
C LEU A 387 -13.85 -4.83 -1.90
N ALA A 388 -14.18 -4.02 -0.90
CA ALA A 388 -13.30 -2.96 -0.44
C ALA A 388 -12.01 -3.50 0.19
N ARG A 389 -12.06 -4.70 0.76
CA ARG A 389 -10.90 -5.37 1.38
C ARG A 389 -10.33 -6.50 0.54
N GLU A 390 -10.94 -6.81 -0.60
CA GLU A 390 -10.63 -8.01 -1.40
C GLU A 390 -10.61 -9.28 -0.53
N VAL A 391 -11.65 -9.48 0.29
CA VAL A 391 -11.79 -10.68 1.12
C VAL A 391 -13.08 -11.40 0.80
N LEU A 392 -12.99 -12.71 0.60
CA LEU A 392 -14.14 -13.61 0.52
C LEU A 392 -14.12 -14.53 1.75
N VAL A 393 -15.22 -14.65 2.45
CA VAL A 393 -15.36 -15.55 3.60
C VAL A 393 -16.49 -16.52 3.33
N ARG A 394 -16.22 -17.81 3.49
CA ARG A 394 -17.25 -18.85 3.54
C ARG A 394 -17.36 -19.35 4.96
N ALA A 395 -18.42 -18.96 5.65
CA ALA A 395 -18.72 -19.38 7.01
C ALA A 395 -19.78 -20.48 6.99
N THR A 396 -19.57 -21.53 7.79
CA THR A 396 -20.58 -22.55 8.08
C THR A 396 -20.95 -22.45 9.54
N ILE A 397 -22.19 -22.06 9.80
CA ILE A 397 -22.77 -21.87 11.13
C ILE A 397 -23.55 -23.15 11.47
N ARG A 398 -23.08 -23.89 12.46
CA ARG A 398 -23.71 -25.14 12.92
C ARG A 398 -24.91 -24.85 13.83
N PRO A 399 -25.79 -25.84 14.10
CA PRO A 399 -26.98 -25.64 14.93
C PRO A 399 -26.63 -25.38 16.40
N ASP A 400 -25.41 -25.75 16.84
CA ASP A 400 -24.87 -25.44 18.17
C ASP A 400 -24.28 -24.02 18.26
N GLY A 401 -24.41 -23.21 17.21
CA GLY A 401 -23.87 -21.85 17.12
C GLY A 401 -22.39 -21.79 16.71
N LYS A 402 -21.67 -22.92 16.62
CA LYS A 402 -20.26 -22.88 16.22
C LYS A 402 -20.12 -22.47 14.77
N THR A 403 -19.21 -21.53 14.52
CA THR A 403 -18.93 -21.03 13.18
C THR A 403 -17.53 -21.45 12.74
N VAL A 404 -17.45 -22.17 11.62
CA VAL A 404 -16.19 -22.48 10.94
C VAL A 404 -16.12 -21.63 9.68
N ALA A 405 -15.10 -20.79 9.56
CA ALA A 405 -14.92 -19.91 8.43
C ALA A 405 -13.65 -20.24 7.64
N ALA A 406 -13.80 -20.33 6.32
CA ALA A 406 -12.69 -20.29 5.38
C ALA A 406 -12.56 -18.86 4.85
N VAL A 407 -11.40 -18.22 5.10
CA VAL A 407 -11.10 -16.86 4.66
C VAL A 407 -10.15 -16.93 3.46
N TYR A 408 -10.57 -16.28 2.37
CA TYR A 408 -9.82 -16.18 1.13
C TYR A 408 -9.45 -14.71 0.92
N ASP A 409 -8.15 -14.42 1.04
CA ASP A 409 -7.61 -13.08 0.80
C ASP A 409 -7.29 -12.88 -0.69
N GLY A 410 -7.60 -11.69 -1.18
CA GLY A 410 -7.36 -11.25 -2.55
C GLY A 410 -8.31 -11.85 -3.59
N TYR A 411 -8.44 -11.14 -4.71
CA TYR A 411 -8.97 -11.67 -5.97
C TYR A 411 -10.42 -12.16 -5.86
N VAL A 412 -11.29 -11.44 -5.14
CA VAL A 412 -12.65 -11.91 -4.87
C VAL A 412 -13.41 -12.19 -6.16
N LEU A 413 -13.40 -11.23 -7.09
CA LEU A 413 -14.11 -11.34 -8.36
C LEU A 413 -13.56 -12.48 -9.23
N GLU A 414 -12.25 -12.67 -9.22
CA GLU A 414 -11.57 -13.69 -10.02
C GLU A 414 -11.82 -15.09 -9.46
N ARG A 415 -11.73 -15.27 -8.14
CA ARG A 415 -12.06 -16.53 -7.47
C ARG A 415 -13.50 -16.94 -7.75
N LEU A 416 -14.43 -15.99 -7.69
CA LEU A 416 -15.83 -16.24 -8.04
C LEU A 416 -15.95 -16.66 -9.52
N ALA A 417 -15.27 -15.98 -10.44
CA ALA A 417 -15.30 -16.35 -11.86
C ALA A 417 -14.68 -17.74 -12.13
N LEU A 418 -13.57 -18.08 -11.48
CA LEU A 418 -12.94 -19.41 -11.61
C LEU A 418 -13.81 -20.51 -11.02
N ALA A 419 -14.45 -20.23 -9.87
CA ALA A 419 -15.37 -21.16 -9.25
C ALA A 419 -16.60 -21.43 -10.14
N GLU A 420 -17.14 -20.42 -10.83
CA GLU A 420 -18.19 -20.63 -11.84
C GLU A 420 -17.78 -21.55 -12.99
N LEU A 421 -16.48 -21.61 -13.32
CA LEU A 421 -15.90 -22.52 -14.30
C LEU A 421 -15.59 -23.92 -13.72
N GLY A 422 -16.03 -24.20 -12.49
CA GLY A 422 -15.87 -25.49 -11.83
C GLY A 422 -14.56 -25.65 -11.05
N LYS A 423 -13.79 -24.57 -10.85
CA LYS A 423 -12.65 -24.58 -9.91
C LYS A 423 -13.13 -24.41 -8.47
N THR A 424 -12.22 -24.60 -7.52
CA THR A 424 -12.49 -24.32 -6.10
C THR A 424 -12.40 -22.82 -5.83
N LEU A 425 -13.04 -22.34 -4.76
CA LEU A 425 -12.86 -20.95 -4.30
C LEU A 425 -11.41 -20.62 -3.89
N ALA A 426 -10.59 -21.65 -3.65
CA ALA A 426 -9.15 -21.51 -3.38
C ALA A 426 -8.33 -21.17 -4.65
N ALA A 427 -8.86 -21.43 -5.84
CA ALA A 427 -8.15 -21.21 -7.10
C ALA A 427 -8.07 -19.72 -7.49
N THR A 428 -6.92 -19.33 -8.03
CA THR A 428 -6.64 -18.03 -8.66
C THR A 428 -5.82 -18.26 -9.95
N SER A 429 -5.67 -17.24 -10.80
CA SER A 429 -4.77 -17.28 -11.98
C SER A 429 -3.30 -17.47 -11.60
N ALA A 430 -2.93 -17.09 -10.37
CA ALA A 430 -1.60 -17.34 -9.81
C ALA A 430 -1.42 -18.75 -9.23
N GLY A 431 -2.47 -19.59 -9.26
CA GLY A 431 -2.49 -20.92 -8.66
C GLY A 431 -3.49 -21.04 -7.51
N GLU A 432 -3.47 -22.17 -6.81
CA GLU A 432 -4.30 -22.38 -5.63
C GLU A 432 -3.64 -21.78 -4.39
N HIS A 433 -4.39 -20.95 -3.67
CA HIS A 433 -3.98 -20.45 -2.36
C HIS A 433 -4.90 -21.04 -1.30
N PRO A 434 -4.37 -21.82 -0.34
CA PRO A 434 -5.20 -22.44 0.67
C PRO A 434 -5.91 -21.36 1.51
N PRO A 435 -7.20 -21.53 1.83
CA PRO A 435 -7.89 -20.60 2.71
C PRO A 435 -7.27 -20.64 4.11
N ARG A 436 -7.32 -19.51 4.80
CA ARG A 436 -7.07 -19.48 6.24
C ARG A 436 -8.33 -19.96 6.95
N MET A 437 -8.21 -21.04 7.72
CA MET A 437 -9.31 -21.57 8.53
C MET A 437 -9.35 -20.84 9.88
N GLU A 438 -10.54 -20.35 10.26
CA GLU A 438 -10.79 -19.70 11.54
C GLU A 438 -12.04 -20.31 12.19
N GLU A 439 -11.95 -20.64 13.48
CA GLU A 439 -13.11 -21.07 14.27
C GLU A 439 -13.54 -19.94 15.20
N PHE A 440 -14.83 -19.66 15.21
CA PHE A 440 -15.45 -18.64 16.05
C PHE A 440 -16.59 -19.23 16.88
N PHE A 441 -16.70 -18.76 18.12
CA PHE A 441 -17.87 -18.96 18.96
C PHE A 441 -18.69 -17.68 18.90
N THR A 442 -19.93 -17.79 18.40
CA THR A 442 -20.92 -16.72 18.57
C THR A 442 -21.55 -16.92 19.94
N ASP A 443 -21.01 -16.27 20.96
CA ASP A 443 -21.68 -16.10 22.25
C ASP A 443 -22.87 -15.12 22.13
#